data_AF-A0A5K0WUK5-F1
#
_entry.id   AF-A0A5K0WUK5-F1
#
_cell.length_a   1.000
_cell.length_b   1.000
_cell.length_c   1.000
_cell.angle_alpha   90.00
_cell.angle_beta   90.00
_cell.angle_gamma   90.00
#
_symmetry.space_group_name_H-M   'P 1'
#
loop_
_entity.id
_entity.type
_entity.pdbx_description
1 polymer ?
#
loop_
_entity_poly.entity_id
_entity_poly.type
_entity_poly.pdbx_seq_one_letter_code
_entity_poly.pdbx_strand_id
1 'polypeptide(L)' 'VVAGFMTKVMGGHVSFNPSQMVLTAGATPAVEILSFCLADSGNAFLVPAPYYPG' A
#
# COMPACT_ATOMS: atom_id res chain seq x y z
N VAL A 1 -13.16 7.45 10.44
CA VAL A 1 -12.77 7.08 9.06
C VAL A 1 -11.38 6.45 9.06
N VAL A 2 -11.08 5.58 8.08
CA VAL A 2 -9.84 4.78 7.98
C VAL A 2 -8.56 5.61 8.15
N ALA A 3 -8.49 6.81 7.55
CA ALA A 3 -7.35 7.72 7.68
C ALA A 3 -7.01 8.11 9.13
N GLY A 4 -8.03 8.33 9.98
CA GLY A 4 -7.83 8.63 11.39
C GLY A 4 -7.35 7.41 12.20
N PHE A 5 -7.78 6.21 11.81
CA PHE A 5 -7.26 4.97 12.40
C PHE A 5 -5.79 4.76 12.01
N MET A 6 -5.43 4.93 10.74
CA MET A 6 -4.05 4.85 10.26
C MET A 6 -3.13 5.85 10.97
N THR A 7 -3.60 7.09 11.18
CA THR A 7 -2.87 8.11 11.96
C THR A 7 -2.55 7.62 13.38
N LYS A 8 -3.51 6.96 14.05
CA LYS A 8 -3.31 6.37 15.39
C LYS A 8 -2.33 5.20 15.37
N VAL A 9 -2.42 4.31 14.37
CA VAL A 9 -1.48 3.19 14.19
C VAL A 9 -0.04 3.69 14.04
N MET A 10 0.15 4.83 13.38
CA MET A 10 1.47 5.49 13.24
C MET A 10 1.88 6.31 14.47
N GLY A 11 1.25 6.10 15.63
CA GLY A 11 1.57 6.82 16.87
C GLY A 11 1.19 8.31 16.86
N GLY A 12 0.37 8.75 15.90
CA GLY A 12 -0.01 10.16 15.76
C GLY A 12 1.05 11.05 15.10
N HIS A 13 2.19 10.50 14.68
CA HIS A 13 3.27 11.26 14.05
C HIS A 13 3.01 11.60 12.57
N VAL A 14 2.10 10.87 11.91
CA VAL A 14 1.80 11.01 10.48
C VAL A 14 0.29 11.11 10.28
N SER A 15 -0.15 12.12 9.53
CA SER A 15 -1.54 12.29 9.12
C SER A 15 -1.79 11.75 7.71
N PHE A 16 -2.95 11.14 7.47
CA PHE A 16 -3.35 10.64 6.15
C PHE A 16 -4.50 11.49 5.58
N ASN A 17 -4.39 11.93 4.33
CA ASN A 17 -5.46 12.62 3.62
C ASN A 17 -6.47 11.60 3.04
N PRO A 18 -7.75 11.59 3.46
CA PRO A 18 -8.74 10.65 2.95
C PRO A 18 -8.97 10.73 1.44
N SER A 19 -8.82 11.91 0.83
CA SER A 19 -8.99 12.10 -0.62
C SER A 19 -7.87 11.46 -1.45
N GLN A 20 -6.76 11.09 -0.82
CA GLN A 20 -5.63 10.39 -1.45
C GLN A 20 -5.61 8.89 -1.09
N MET A 21 -6.67 8.39 -0.44
CA MET A 21 -6.76 7.00 0.00
C MET A 21 -7.76 6.24 -0.87
N VAL A 22 -7.29 5.19 -1.55
CA VAL A 22 -8.12 4.33 -2.40
C VAL A 22 -8.41 3.03 -1.65
N LEU A 23 -9.69 2.68 -1.50
CA LEU A 23 -10.09 1.41 -0.91
C LEU A 23 -10.12 0.33 -1.97
N THR A 24 -9.51 -0.82 -1.67
CA THR A 24 -9.41 -1.99 -2.54
C THR A 24 -10.08 -3.19 -1.88
N ALA A 25 -10.28 -4.28 -2.62
CA ALA A 25 -10.78 -5.55 -2.09
C ALA A 25 -9.71 -6.33 -1.30
N GLY A 26 -9.00 -5.66 -0.39
CA GLY A 26 -7.90 -6.22 0.41
C GLY A 26 -6.51 -5.82 -0.09
N ALA A 27 -5.48 -6.37 0.58
CA ALA A 27 -4.08 -6.04 0.33
C ALA A 27 -3.56 -6.61 -0.99
N THR A 28 -3.94 -7.84 -1.35
CA THR A 28 -3.53 -8.50 -2.60
C THR A 28 -3.86 -7.66 -3.84
N PRO A 29 -5.13 -7.24 -4.07
CA PRO A 29 -5.43 -6.37 -5.21
C PRO A 29 -4.82 -4.96 -5.07
N ALA A 30 -4.54 -4.47 -3.85
CA ALA A 30 -3.84 -3.19 -3.69
C ALA A 30 -2.40 -3.26 -4.21
N VAL A 31 -1.67 -4.33 -3.88
CA VAL A 31 -0.29 -4.56 -4.36
C VAL A 31 -0.28 -4.76 -5.88
N GLU A 32 -1.25 -5.51 -6.42
CA GLU A 32 -1.41 -5.69 -7.86
C GLU A 32 -1.63 -4.35 -8.59
N ILE A 33 -2.59 -3.52 -8.13
CA ILE A 33 -2.84 -2.20 -8.70
C ILE A 33 -1.58 -1.33 -8.65
N LEU A 34 -0.86 -1.32 -7.51
CA LEU A 34 0.38 -0.55 -7.39
C LEU A 34 1.45 -1.03 -8.38
N SER A 35 1.56 -2.34 -8.63
CA SER A 35 2.50 -2.87 -9.63
C SER A 35 2.16 -2.37 -11.04
N PHE A 36 0.89 -2.35 -11.42
CA PHE A 36 0.44 -1.79 -12.71
C PHE A 36 0.65 -0.27 -12.82
N CYS A 37 0.58 0.47 -11.72
CA CYS A 37 0.77 1.92 -11.74
C CYS A 37 2.25 2.34 -11.78
N LEU A 38 3.15 1.52 -11.24
CA LEU A 38 4.54 1.92 -10.97
C LEU A 38 5.57 1.25 -11.88
N ALA A 39 5.22 0.17 -12.57
CA ALA A 39 6.17 -0.61 -13.35
C ALA A 39 5.57 -1.07 -14.68
N ASP A 40 6.37 -0.92 -15.74
CA ASP A 40 6.08 -1.49 -17.05
C ASP A 40 6.58 -2.94 -17.15
N SER A 41 6.15 -3.64 -18.20
CA SER A 41 6.66 -4.97 -18.51
C SER A 41 8.19 -4.98 -18.60
N GLY A 42 8.82 -5.93 -17.89
CA GLY A 42 10.27 -6.07 -17.82
C GLY A 42 10.94 -5.28 -16.68
N ASN A 43 10.21 -4.41 -15.97
CA ASN A 43 10.70 -3.81 -14.73
C ASN A 43 10.58 -4.80 -13.57
N ALA A 44 11.25 -4.51 -12.44
CA ALA A 44 11.26 -5.35 -11.26
C ALA A 44 11.25 -4.53 -9.97
N PHE A 45 10.63 -5.09 -8.91
CA PHE A 45 10.67 -4.55 -7.55
C PHE A 45 11.67 -5.35 -6.70
N LEU A 46 12.38 -4.67 -5.80
CA LEU A 46 13.23 -5.31 -4.81
C LEU A 46 12.38 -5.71 -3.59
N VAL A 47 12.44 -6.98 -3.20
CA VAL A 47 11.74 -7.51 -2.01
C VAL A 47 12.77 -8.18 -1.09
N PRO A 48 12.86 -7.78 0.19
CA PRO A 48 13.81 -8.36 1.13
C PRO A 48 13.42 -9.81 1.50
N ALA A 49 14.40 -10.70 1.62
CA ALA A 49 14.18 -12.09 2.04
C ALA A 49 14.34 -12.25 3.57
N PRO A 50 13.55 -13.14 4.23
CA PRO A 50 12.41 -13.88 3.68
C PRO A 50 11.18 -12.99 3.50
N TYR A 51 10.36 -13.28 2.48
CA TYR A 51 9.16 -12.52 2.18
C TYR A 51 7.90 -13.40 2.23
N TYR A 52 6.74 -12.73 2.29
CA TYR A 52 5.45 -13.39 2.23
C TYR A 52 5.19 -13.94 0.81
N PRO A 53 4.95 -15.25 0.64
CA PRO A 53 4.94 -15.87 -0.68
C PRO A 53 3.74 -15.50 -1.57
N GLY A 54 2.68 -14.88 -1.04
CA GLY A 54 1.55 -14.42 -1.89
C GLY A 54 0.28 -14.05 -1.15
#